data_AF-A0A1V3JN73-F1
#
_entry.id   AF-A0A1V3JN73-F1
#
_cell.length_a   1.000
_cell.length_b   1.000
_cell.length_c   1.000
_cell.angle_alpha   90.00
_cell.angle_beta   90.00
_cell.angle_gamma   90.00
#
_symmetry.space_group_name_H-M   'P 1'
#
loop_
_entity.id
_entity.type
_entity.pdbx_description
1 polymer ?
#
loop_
_entity_poly.entity_id
_entity_poly.type
_entity_poly.pdbx_seq_one_letter_code
_entity_poly.pdbx_strand_id
1 'polypeptide(L)'
;MSRQDLNLGGFAEDDPRERIILDWAKEHYKGYASINAFPFHQYEVKPKITAGVIYLCLKKHSFIQQNETTEYRVMDAYFRFNGNLQYMCEDLGLTVWIVAKTVEKLGYSPRWHEYRDSRYITRTSSGTSAEMKFKQLVPDSVDMNENYRENNPIFDFIVNEKTVDVKELTAISRKDNKQQYYDFKFPKNDKARADFYCLFLCYDKQARMKGAFDVLLIPQEALPVSKGQTQISVRETANSHKFFYQFQVDPASLAYMLGSE
;
A
#
# COMPACT_ATOMS: atom_id res chain seq x y z
N MET A 1 9.35 16.83 -26.73
CA MET A 1 8.65 16.94 -25.43
C MET A 1 7.46 16.01 -25.49
N SER A 2 7.65 14.74 -25.09
CA SER A 2 6.57 13.75 -25.02
C SER A 2 5.88 13.92 -23.69
N ARG A 3 4.56 14.18 -23.71
CA ARG A 3 3.71 14.10 -22.52
C ARG A 3 3.69 12.63 -22.13
N GLN A 4 4.45 12.27 -21.10
CA GLN A 4 4.08 11.16 -20.24
C GLN A 4 2.76 11.57 -19.61
N ASP A 5 1.65 11.16 -20.22
CA ASP A 5 0.37 11.11 -19.56
C ASP A 5 0.56 10.16 -18.38
N LEU A 6 0.83 10.75 -17.21
CA LEU A 6 0.80 10.08 -15.91
C LEU A 6 -0.46 9.22 -15.90
N ASN A 7 -0.28 7.90 -15.85
CA ASN A 7 -1.35 6.91 -15.87
C ASN A 7 -2.16 7.02 -14.56
N LEU A 8 -2.94 8.09 -14.45
CA LEU A 8 -3.72 8.52 -13.28
C LEU A 8 -4.81 7.51 -12.90
N GLY A 9 -5.02 6.46 -13.71
CA GLY A 9 -6.02 5.43 -13.50
C GLY A 9 -5.48 4.03 -13.22
N GLY A 10 -4.15 3.80 -13.22
CA GLY A 10 -3.56 2.55 -12.73
C GLY A 10 -3.99 1.24 -13.42
N PHE A 11 -4.68 1.30 -14.56
CA PHE A 11 -5.01 0.12 -15.36
C PHE A 11 -3.83 -0.25 -16.26
N ALA A 12 -3.51 -1.54 -16.31
CA ALA A 12 -2.65 -2.09 -17.35
C ALA A 12 -3.33 -1.96 -18.72
N GLU A 13 -2.55 -2.01 -19.79
CA GLU A 13 -3.09 -2.08 -21.15
C GLU A 13 -4.06 -3.28 -21.25
N ASP A 14 -5.26 -3.06 -21.78
CA ASP A 14 -6.34 -4.05 -21.90
C ASP A 14 -6.92 -4.65 -20.60
N ASP A 15 -6.85 -3.94 -19.47
CA ASP A 15 -7.46 -4.42 -18.23
C ASP A 15 -9.01 -4.61 -18.38
N PRO A 16 -9.53 -5.84 -18.19
CA PRO A 16 -10.96 -6.11 -18.38
C PRO A 16 -11.85 -5.32 -17.42
N ARG A 17 -11.33 -4.90 -16.25
CA ARG A 17 -12.06 -4.07 -15.28
C ARG A 17 -12.43 -2.73 -15.88
N GLU A 18 -11.53 -2.10 -16.64
CA GLU A 18 -11.76 -0.78 -17.24
C GLU A 18 -12.96 -0.83 -18.17
N ARG A 19 -13.03 -1.82 -19.07
CA ARG A 19 -14.17 -2.00 -19.97
C ARG A 19 -15.48 -2.26 -19.23
N ILE A 20 -15.47 -3.14 -18.23
CA ILE A 20 -16.64 -3.45 -17.41
C ILE A 20 -17.18 -2.17 -16.74
N ILE A 21 -16.28 -1.38 -16.16
CA ILE A 21 -16.65 -0.14 -15.45
C ILE A 21 -17.22 0.88 -16.44
N LEU A 22 -16.60 1.06 -17.60
CA LEU A 22 -17.06 2.02 -18.61
C LEU A 22 -18.40 1.65 -19.22
N ASP A 23 -18.63 0.37 -19.52
CA ASP A 23 -19.90 -0.08 -20.08
C ASP A 23 -21.04 0.10 -19.08
N TRP A 24 -20.81 -0.23 -17.80
CA TRP A 24 -21.76 0.07 -16.73
C TRP A 24 -21.99 1.59 -16.54
N ALA A 25 -20.93 2.40 -16.61
CA ALA A 25 -21.00 3.82 -16.33
C ALA A 25 -21.84 4.60 -17.34
N LYS A 26 -21.77 4.23 -18.63
CA LYS A 26 -22.55 4.87 -19.71
C LYS A 26 -24.05 4.85 -19.44
N GLU A 27 -24.55 3.80 -18.78
CA GLU A 27 -25.99 3.61 -18.53
C GLU A 27 -26.41 4.04 -17.12
N HIS A 28 -25.52 3.92 -16.14
CA HIS A 28 -25.89 4.01 -14.73
C HIS A 28 -25.24 5.15 -13.94
N TYR A 29 -24.19 5.79 -14.47
CA TYR A 29 -23.49 6.85 -13.77
C TYR A 29 -24.27 8.17 -13.82
N LYS A 30 -24.67 8.68 -12.64
CA LYS A 30 -25.41 9.94 -12.47
C LYS A 30 -24.72 10.91 -11.51
N GLY A 31 -23.57 10.50 -10.96
CA GLY A 31 -22.83 11.21 -9.92
C GLY A 31 -22.19 10.25 -8.94
N TYR A 32 -21.51 10.80 -7.94
CA TYR A 32 -20.67 10.03 -7.01
C TYR A 32 -21.39 8.88 -6.31
N ALA A 33 -22.66 9.06 -5.93
CA ALA A 33 -23.44 8.03 -5.28
C ALA A 33 -23.64 6.78 -6.15
N SER A 34 -23.59 6.91 -7.49
CA SER A 34 -23.68 5.77 -8.41
C SER A 34 -22.56 4.76 -8.17
N ILE A 35 -21.37 5.18 -7.73
CA ILE A 35 -20.23 4.27 -7.49
C ILE A 35 -20.61 3.15 -6.51
N ASN A 36 -21.42 3.47 -5.49
CA ASN A 36 -21.87 2.50 -4.50
C ASN A 36 -22.99 1.57 -5.02
N ALA A 37 -23.58 1.88 -6.17
CA ALA A 37 -24.58 1.04 -6.85
C ALA A 37 -23.96 0.09 -7.88
N PHE A 38 -22.64 0.13 -8.07
CA PHE A 38 -21.95 -0.81 -8.96
C PHE A 38 -22.13 -2.25 -8.46
N PRO A 39 -22.44 -3.22 -9.34
CA PRO A 39 -22.69 -4.59 -8.92
C PRO A 39 -21.38 -5.37 -8.70
N PHE A 40 -20.68 -5.05 -7.62
CA PHE A 40 -19.33 -5.57 -7.29
C PHE A 40 -19.20 -7.10 -7.33
N HIS A 41 -20.29 -7.82 -7.01
CA HIS A 41 -20.28 -9.28 -6.91
C HIS A 41 -20.64 -10.01 -8.22
N GLN A 42 -21.02 -9.29 -9.27
CA GLN A 42 -21.42 -9.90 -10.54
C GLN A 42 -20.24 -10.25 -11.45
N TYR A 43 -19.05 -9.72 -11.17
CA TYR A 43 -17.86 -9.90 -12.02
C TYR A 43 -16.77 -10.66 -11.27
N GLU A 44 -16.41 -11.85 -11.77
CA GLU A 44 -15.31 -12.66 -11.24
C GLU A 44 -13.95 -12.28 -11.87
N VAL A 45 -13.55 -11.02 -11.69
CA VAL A 45 -12.26 -10.50 -12.17
C VAL A 45 -11.25 -10.43 -11.02
N LYS A 46 -9.97 -10.67 -11.35
CA LYS A 46 -8.84 -10.51 -10.43
C LYS A 46 -7.79 -9.57 -11.06
N PRO A 47 -7.37 -8.50 -10.36
CA PRO A 47 -7.83 -8.05 -9.04
C PRO A 47 -9.31 -7.64 -9.02
N LYS A 48 -9.90 -7.47 -7.83
CA LYS A 48 -11.33 -7.13 -7.72
C LYS A 48 -11.60 -5.73 -8.25
N ILE A 49 -12.87 -5.46 -8.58
CA ILE A 49 -13.34 -4.09 -8.79
C ILE A 49 -13.78 -3.56 -7.42
N THR A 50 -13.21 -2.43 -6.99
CA THR A 50 -13.60 -1.73 -5.77
C THR A 50 -14.03 -0.31 -6.08
N ALA A 51 -14.64 0.37 -5.09
CA ALA A 51 -15.10 1.74 -5.26
C ALA A 51 -13.97 2.70 -5.68
N GLY A 52 -12.75 2.49 -5.18
CA GLY A 52 -11.57 3.27 -5.55
C GLY A 52 -11.17 3.07 -7.02
N VAL A 53 -11.14 1.81 -7.48
CA VAL A 53 -10.90 1.46 -8.88
C VAL A 53 -11.93 2.09 -9.81
N ILE A 54 -13.21 2.04 -9.45
CA ILE A 54 -14.28 2.70 -10.22
C ILE A 54 -14.06 4.20 -10.25
N TYR A 55 -13.85 4.85 -9.11
CA TYR A 55 -13.64 6.30 -9.03
C TYR A 55 -12.50 6.76 -9.95
N LEU A 56 -11.36 6.07 -9.91
CA LEU A 56 -10.20 6.37 -10.73
C LEU A 56 -10.48 6.17 -12.22
N CYS A 57 -11.15 5.06 -12.60
CA CYS A 57 -11.59 4.81 -13.97
C CYS A 57 -12.49 5.94 -14.49
N LEU A 58 -13.51 6.30 -13.72
CA LEU A 58 -14.46 7.35 -14.09
C LEU A 58 -13.79 8.73 -14.18
N LYS A 59 -12.82 9.00 -13.32
CA LYS A 59 -12.00 10.24 -13.39
C LYS A 59 -11.11 10.25 -14.64
N LYS A 60 -10.41 9.15 -14.95
CA LYS A 60 -9.58 8.98 -16.16
C LYS A 60 -10.39 9.25 -17.43
N HIS A 61 -11.62 8.73 -17.50
CA HIS A 61 -12.51 8.85 -18.66
C HIS A 61 -13.48 10.03 -18.58
N SER A 62 -13.19 11.04 -17.76
CA SER A 62 -13.94 12.31 -17.68
C SER A 62 -15.43 12.21 -17.30
N PHE A 63 -15.89 11.07 -16.78
CA PHE A 63 -17.20 10.96 -16.12
C PHE A 63 -17.21 11.78 -14.82
N ILE A 64 -16.08 11.83 -14.11
CA ILE A 64 -15.87 12.69 -12.95
C ILE A 64 -14.96 13.84 -13.37
N GLN A 65 -15.53 15.05 -13.42
CA GLN A 65 -14.78 16.26 -13.72
C GLN A 65 -14.26 16.90 -12.43
N GLN A 66 -12.99 17.31 -12.46
CA GLN A 66 -12.41 18.10 -11.37
C GLN A 66 -13.17 19.40 -11.19
N ASN A 67 -13.52 19.70 -9.94
CA ASN A 67 -14.16 20.95 -9.55
C ASN A 67 -13.80 21.31 -8.10
N GLU A 68 -14.09 22.53 -7.68
CA GLU A 68 -13.70 23.02 -6.35
C GLU A 68 -14.77 22.80 -5.27
N THR A 69 -15.78 21.95 -5.52
CA THR A 69 -16.78 21.63 -4.49
C THR A 69 -16.15 20.84 -3.35
N THR A 70 -16.64 21.07 -2.13
CA THR A 70 -16.22 20.30 -0.95
C THR A 70 -16.44 18.81 -1.16
N GLU A 71 -17.56 18.40 -1.76
CA GLU A 71 -17.84 17.00 -2.10
C GLU A 71 -16.79 16.39 -3.02
N TYR A 72 -16.41 17.06 -4.11
CA TYR A 72 -15.36 16.56 -5.00
C TYR A 72 -14.03 16.45 -4.26
N ARG A 73 -13.60 17.53 -3.59
CA ARG A 73 -12.30 17.59 -2.92
C ARG A 73 -12.18 16.52 -1.85
N VAL A 74 -13.23 16.33 -1.05
CA VAL A 74 -13.29 15.26 -0.04
C VAL A 74 -13.32 13.89 -0.68
N MET A 75 -14.08 13.67 -1.76
CA MET A 75 -14.11 12.37 -2.44
C MET A 75 -12.75 12.01 -3.05
N ASP A 76 -12.14 12.96 -3.75
CA ASP A 76 -10.83 12.78 -4.36
C ASP A 76 -9.77 12.48 -3.30
N ALA A 77 -9.77 13.23 -2.19
CA ALA A 77 -8.90 12.98 -1.05
C ALA A 77 -9.20 11.63 -0.36
N TYR A 78 -10.48 11.24 -0.25
CA TYR A 78 -10.86 9.97 0.39
C TYR A 78 -10.22 8.81 -0.35
N PHE A 79 -10.32 8.82 -1.67
CA PHE A 79 -9.74 7.77 -2.46
C PHE A 79 -8.21 7.91 -2.58
N ARG A 80 -7.65 9.13 -2.69
CA ARG A 80 -6.19 9.36 -2.67
C ARG A 80 -5.52 8.87 -1.39
N PHE A 81 -6.14 9.10 -0.24
CA PHE A 81 -5.58 8.77 1.08
C PHE A 81 -6.22 7.55 1.73
N ASN A 82 -6.93 6.73 0.95
CA ASN A 82 -7.60 5.52 1.41
C ASN A 82 -8.48 5.75 2.68
N GLY A 83 -9.18 6.88 2.75
CA GLY A 83 -10.05 7.25 3.86
C GLY A 83 -9.33 7.64 5.15
N ASN A 84 -8.00 7.87 5.11
CA ASN A 84 -7.26 8.40 6.24
C ASN A 84 -7.66 9.86 6.52
N LEU A 85 -8.56 10.05 7.48
CA LEU A 85 -9.11 11.35 7.83
C LEU A 85 -8.05 12.38 8.22
N GLN A 86 -6.92 11.97 8.82
CA GLN A 86 -5.88 12.92 9.21
C GLN A 86 -5.22 13.55 7.97
N TYR A 87 -4.76 12.73 7.03
CA TYR A 87 -4.15 13.22 5.79
C TYR A 87 -5.14 14.00 4.93
N MET A 88 -6.40 13.57 4.90
CA MET A 88 -7.46 14.35 4.25
C MET A 88 -7.64 15.74 4.87
N CYS A 89 -7.59 15.88 6.20
CA CYS A 89 -7.70 17.18 6.85
C CYS A 89 -6.50 18.08 6.54
N GLU A 90 -5.28 17.50 6.58
CA GLU A 90 -4.02 18.20 6.29
C GLU A 90 -3.99 18.70 4.83
N ASP A 91 -4.37 17.86 3.87
CA ASP A 91 -4.42 18.18 2.43
C ASP A 91 -5.50 19.21 2.09
N LEU A 92 -6.68 19.09 2.70
CA LEU A 92 -7.83 19.91 2.34
C LEU A 92 -7.91 21.24 3.11
N GLY A 93 -7.21 21.36 4.24
CA GLY A 93 -7.36 22.47 5.18
C GLY A 93 -8.74 22.51 5.85
N LEU A 94 -9.43 21.37 5.90
CA LEU A 94 -10.78 21.23 6.48
C LEU A 94 -10.71 20.58 7.86
N THR A 95 -11.70 20.86 8.70
CA THR A 95 -11.82 20.16 9.98
C THR A 95 -12.26 18.72 9.79
N VAL A 96 -11.86 17.83 10.70
CA VAL A 96 -12.25 16.41 10.66
C VAL A 96 -13.76 16.21 10.60
N TRP A 97 -14.54 17.08 11.24
CA TRP A 97 -16.00 17.01 11.19
C TRP A 97 -16.56 17.27 9.79
N ILE A 98 -16.03 18.28 9.09
CA ILE A 98 -16.45 18.58 7.71
C ILE A 98 -16.09 17.38 6.82
N VAL A 99 -14.84 16.91 6.89
CA VAL A 99 -14.39 15.77 6.09
C VAL A 99 -15.25 14.53 6.36
N ALA A 100 -15.40 14.13 7.61
CA ALA A 100 -16.13 12.92 7.96
C ALA A 100 -17.62 12.99 7.60
N LYS A 101 -18.30 14.12 7.83
CA LYS A 101 -19.71 14.27 7.48
C LYS A 101 -19.93 14.29 5.97
N THR A 102 -18.99 14.85 5.20
CA THR A 102 -19.04 14.75 3.75
C THR A 102 -18.80 13.32 3.26
N VAL A 103 -17.85 12.58 3.85
CA VAL A 103 -17.64 11.15 3.56
C VAL A 103 -18.91 10.32 3.83
N GLU A 104 -19.58 10.54 4.96
CA GLU A 104 -20.87 9.89 5.29
C GLU A 104 -21.96 10.24 4.29
N LYS A 105 -22.10 11.53 3.94
CA LYS A 105 -23.07 12.01 2.92
C LYS A 105 -22.85 11.35 1.56
N LEU A 106 -21.59 11.04 1.24
CA LEU A 106 -21.19 10.36 0.01
C LEU A 106 -21.37 8.83 0.07
N GLY A 107 -21.83 8.29 1.20
CA GLY A 107 -22.12 6.87 1.40
C GLY A 107 -20.92 6.02 1.81
N TYR A 108 -19.82 6.65 2.22
CA TYR A 108 -18.60 5.96 2.66
C TYR A 108 -18.45 6.01 4.18
N SER A 109 -17.71 5.05 4.74
CA SER A 109 -17.39 5.05 6.17
C SER A 109 -16.20 5.99 6.46
N PRO A 110 -16.31 6.92 7.42
CA PRO A 110 -15.20 7.80 7.82
C PRO A 110 -14.04 7.12 8.56
N ARG A 111 -13.92 5.79 8.54
CA ARG A 111 -12.81 5.01 9.15
C ARG A 111 -12.38 5.53 10.54
N TRP A 112 -13.32 5.96 11.39
CA TRP A 112 -13.06 6.62 12.67
C TRP A 112 -12.08 5.89 13.60
N HIS A 113 -12.04 4.55 13.53
CA HIS A 113 -11.07 3.75 14.25
C HIS A 113 -9.60 4.14 13.95
N GLU A 114 -9.25 4.37 12.69
CA GLU A 114 -7.90 4.73 12.25
C GLU A 114 -7.56 6.16 12.64
N TYR A 115 -8.54 7.06 12.60
CA TYR A 115 -8.38 8.44 13.08
C TYR A 115 -8.23 8.50 14.61
N ARG A 116 -8.89 7.62 15.35
CA ARG A 116 -8.67 7.49 16.80
C ARG A 116 -7.27 6.96 17.06
N ASP A 117 -6.89 5.91 16.35
CA ASP A 117 -5.61 5.25 16.55
C ASP A 117 -4.45 6.13 16.09
N SER A 118 -4.63 7.02 15.09
CA SER A 118 -3.60 7.99 14.68
C SER A 118 -3.21 8.97 15.78
N ARG A 119 -4.07 9.19 16.80
CA ARG A 119 -3.77 10.06 17.96
C ARG A 119 -3.04 9.35 19.10
N TYR A 120 -3.18 8.04 19.23
CA TYR A 120 -2.53 7.23 20.29
C TYR A 120 -1.29 6.51 19.81
N ILE A 121 -1.19 6.27 18.51
CA ILE A 121 0.07 5.92 17.92
C ILE A 121 0.83 7.25 17.83
N THR A 122 1.86 7.39 18.65
CA THR A 122 3.04 8.15 18.25
C THR A 122 3.58 7.51 16.97
N ARG A 123 2.89 7.70 15.83
CA ARG A 123 3.24 7.16 14.52
C ARG A 123 4.45 7.96 14.07
N THR A 124 5.60 7.52 14.55
CA THR A 124 6.73 7.38 13.66
C THR A 124 6.27 6.48 12.51
N SER A 125 5.73 7.09 11.47
CA SER A 125 6.16 7.00 10.06
C SER A 125 7.03 5.82 9.60
N SER A 126 7.00 4.63 10.22
CA SER A 126 7.90 3.53 9.87
C SER A 126 7.45 2.76 8.63
N GLY A 127 6.16 2.42 8.52
CA GLY A 127 5.62 1.74 7.32
C GLY A 127 5.66 2.64 6.09
N THR A 128 5.13 3.86 6.23
CA THR A 128 5.11 4.88 5.17
C THR A 128 6.52 5.26 4.71
N SER A 129 7.53 5.26 5.59
CA SER A 129 8.93 5.51 5.22
C SER A 129 9.50 4.39 4.34
N ALA A 130 9.27 3.12 4.68
CA ALA A 130 9.78 2.00 3.90
C ALA A 130 9.08 1.88 2.53
N GLU A 131 7.76 2.06 2.47
CA GLU A 131 7.00 2.08 1.20
C GLU A 131 7.45 3.23 0.29
N MET A 132 7.59 4.45 0.83
CA MET A 132 8.13 5.59 0.07
C MET A 132 9.55 5.33 -0.44
N LYS A 133 10.40 4.72 0.40
CA LYS A 133 11.78 4.40 0.04
C LYS A 133 11.87 3.29 -0.99
N PHE A 134 11.02 2.27 -0.88
CA PHE A 134 10.88 1.22 -1.88
C PHE A 134 10.50 1.81 -3.23
N LYS A 135 9.49 2.69 -3.27
CA LYS A 135 9.06 3.39 -4.49
C LYS A 135 10.17 4.25 -5.10
N GLN A 136 11.04 4.87 -4.29
CA GLN A 136 12.22 5.58 -4.80
C GLN A 136 13.26 4.65 -5.42
N LEU A 137 13.45 3.45 -4.85
CA LEU A 137 14.42 2.46 -5.33
C LEU A 137 13.90 1.66 -6.53
N VAL A 138 12.59 1.50 -6.64
CA VAL A 138 11.89 0.74 -7.69
C VAL A 138 10.79 1.64 -8.28
N PRO A 139 11.16 2.63 -9.12
CA PRO A 139 10.22 3.66 -9.59
C PRO A 139 9.08 3.10 -10.46
N ASP A 140 9.31 1.98 -11.13
CA ASP A 140 8.30 1.31 -11.97
C ASP A 140 7.34 0.40 -11.17
N SER A 141 7.48 0.38 -9.84
CA SER A 141 6.55 -0.36 -8.98
C SER A 141 5.14 0.24 -9.03
N VAL A 142 4.16 -0.66 -9.13
CA VAL A 142 2.74 -0.31 -9.04
C VAL A 142 2.32 -0.40 -7.58
N ASP A 143 2.19 0.76 -6.93
CA ASP A 143 1.68 0.88 -5.57
C ASP A 143 0.19 0.48 -5.50
N MET A 144 -0.13 -0.54 -4.71
CA MET A 144 -1.49 -1.07 -4.61
C MET A 144 -2.45 -0.12 -3.88
N ASN A 145 -1.95 0.57 -2.87
CA ASN A 145 -2.75 1.49 -2.07
C ASN A 145 -3.03 2.77 -2.86
N GLU A 146 -2.08 3.26 -3.64
CA GLU A 146 -2.27 4.46 -4.47
C GLU A 146 -3.03 4.18 -5.77
N ASN A 147 -2.67 3.12 -6.51
CA ASN A 147 -3.19 2.86 -7.85
C ASN A 147 -4.51 2.09 -7.84
N TYR A 148 -4.69 1.14 -6.92
CA TYR A 148 -5.91 0.36 -6.84
C TYR A 148 -6.82 0.78 -5.69
N ARG A 149 -6.29 1.51 -4.69
CA ARG A 149 -7.06 2.05 -3.56
C ARG A 149 -7.88 0.97 -2.85
N GLU A 150 -7.36 -0.25 -2.88
CA GLU A 150 -7.80 -1.37 -2.05
C GLU A 150 -6.87 -1.37 -0.86
N ASN A 151 -7.41 -1.37 0.37
CA ASN A 151 -6.61 -1.76 1.53
C ASN A 151 -6.28 -3.25 1.35
N ASN A 152 -5.26 -3.56 0.54
CA ASN A 152 -4.85 -4.91 0.24
C ASN A 152 -4.02 -5.40 1.44
N PRO A 153 -4.55 -6.30 2.28
CA PRO A 153 -3.83 -6.72 3.47
C PRO A 153 -2.69 -7.71 3.16
N ILE A 154 -2.47 -8.05 1.89
CA ILE A 154 -1.60 -9.14 1.45
C ILE A 154 -0.23 -8.63 1.00
N PHE A 155 -0.18 -7.56 0.21
CA PHE A 155 1.05 -6.99 -0.37
C PHE A 155 0.87 -5.51 -0.73
N ASP A 156 1.97 -4.77 -0.83
CA ASP A 156 1.99 -3.32 -1.00
C ASP A 156 2.24 -2.90 -2.46
N PHE A 157 3.04 -3.66 -3.21
CA PHE A 157 3.43 -3.32 -4.59
C PHE A 157 3.28 -4.51 -5.55
N ILE A 158 3.12 -4.20 -6.84
CA ILE A 158 3.36 -5.13 -7.94
C ILE A 158 4.57 -4.63 -8.74
N VAL A 159 5.52 -5.53 -9.01
CA VAL A 159 6.72 -5.26 -9.83
C VAL A 159 6.86 -6.43 -10.80
N ASN A 160 6.77 -6.16 -12.11
CA ASN A 160 6.82 -7.17 -13.19
C ASN A 160 5.93 -8.39 -12.90
N GLU A 161 4.64 -8.11 -12.66
CA GLU A 161 3.60 -9.11 -12.34
C GLU A 161 3.80 -9.87 -11.01
N LYS A 162 4.85 -9.58 -10.24
CA LYS A 162 5.11 -10.19 -8.94
C LYS A 162 4.68 -9.27 -7.80
N THR A 163 4.11 -9.89 -6.77
CA THR A 163 3.62 -9.19 -5.57
C THR A 163 4.72 -9.01 -4.54
N VAL A 164 4.82 -7.80 -3.96
CA VAL A 164 5.86 -7.44 -2.98
C VAL A 164 5.23 -6.83 -1.74
N ASP A 165 5.52 -7.41 -0.57
CA ASP A 165 5.15 -6.89 0.76
C ASP A 165 6.37 -6.20 1.39
N VAL A 166 6.26 -4.91 1.66
CA VAL A 166 7.34 -4.05 2.15
C VAL A 166 7.19 -3.84 3.65
N LYS A 167 8.25 -4.13 4.41
CA LYS A 167 8.22 -3.99 5.87
C LYS A 167 9.43 -3.25 6.40
N GLU A 168 9.19 -2.21 7.19
CA GLU A 168 10.22 -1.66 8.07
C GLU A 168 10.26 -2.47 9.37
N LEU A 169 11.41 -3.08 9.68
CA LEU A 169 11.64 -3.78 10.94
C LEU A 169 12.66 -3.03 11.77
N THR A 170 12.29 -2.71 13.00
CA THR A 170 13.23 -2.13 13.99
C THR A 170 13.69 -3.21 14.96
N ALA A 171 14.97 -3.20 15.31
CA ALA A 171 15.50 -4.14 16.30
C ALA A 171 14.80 -3.97 17.66
N ILE A 172 14.31 -5.09 18.22
CA ILE A 172 13.67 -5.16 19.53
C ILE A 172 14.63 -5.81 20.51
N SER A 173 14.79 -5.21 21.70
CA SER A 173 15.54 -5.79 22.80
C SER A 173 14.63 -6.54 23.78
N ARG A 174 14.92 -7.82 24.06
CA ARG A 174 14.30 -8.51 25.21
C ARG A 174 14.89 -8.00 26.52
N LYS A 175 14.02 -7.61 27.46
CA LYS A 175 14.39 -7.04 28.77
C LYS A 175 15.33 -7.94 29.57
N ASP A 176 15.17 -9.25 29.44
CA ASP A 176 15.79 -10.18 30.39
C ASP A 176 17.22 -10.59 29.98
N ASN A 177 17.54 -10.63 28.68
CA ASN A 177 18.81 -11.18 28.17
C ASN A 177 19.59 -10.27 27.22
N LYS A 178 19.19 -8.99 27.06
CA LYS A 178 19.79 -8.03 26.09
C LYS A 178 19.92 -8.60 24.66
N GLN A 179 19.12 -9.60 24.31
CA GLN A 179 19.09 -10.16 22.97
C GLN A 179 18.29 -9.24 22.07
N GLN A 180 18.88 -8.89 20.92
CA GLN A 180 18.25 -8.07 19.90
C GLN A 180 17.89 -8.90 18.68
N TYR A 181 16.68 -8.66 18.16
CA TYR A 181 16.18 -9.30 16.94
C TYR A 181 15.15 -8.42 16.24
N TYR A 182 14.96 -8.66 14.95
CA TYR A 182 13.84 -8.18 14.16
C TYR A 182 12.70 -9.20 14.22
N ASP A 183 11.48 -8.76 14.51
CA ASP A 183 10.28 -9.61 14.51
C ASP A 183 9.60 -9.52 13.14
N PHE A 184 9.76 -10.56 12.33
CA PHE A 184 9.23 -10.60 10.96
C PHE A 184 7.97 -11.45 10.91
N LYS A 185 6.84 -10.81 10.61
CA LYS A 185 5.51 -11.44 10.50
C LYS A 185 5.10 -11.58 9.05
N PHE A 186 4.46 -12.69 8.72
CA PHE A 186 3.94 -13.01 7.39
C PHE A 186 2.72 -13.94 7.50
N PRO A 187 1.86 -14.04 6.48
CA PRO A 187 0.70 -14.93 6.51
C PRO A 187 1.08 -16.40 6.66
N LYS A 188 0.36 -17.12 7.55
CA LYS A 188 0.57 -18.57 7.75
C LYS A 188 0.21 -19.39 6.52
N ASN A 189 -0.81 -18.96 5.78
CA ASN A 189 -1.28 -19.62 4.57
C ASN A 189 -0.46 -19.13 3.38
N ASP A 190 0.25 -20.04 2.71
CA ASP A 190 1.12 -19.75 1.57
C ASP A 190 0.35 -19.07 0.42
N LYS A 191 -0.92 -19.43 0.20
CA LYS A 191 -1.76 -18.79 -0.84
C LYS A 191 -2.09 -17.31 -0.56
N ALA A 192 -1.81 -16.85 0.65
CA ALA A 192 -2.00 -15.46 1.07
C ALA A 192 -0.66 -14.76 1.29
N ARG A 193 0.46 -15.31 0.80
CA ARG A 193 1.76 -14.64 0.85
C ARG A 193 1.99 -13.83 -0.42
N ALA A 194 2.77 -12.77 -0.29
CA ALA A 194 3.35 -12.08 -1.44
C ALA A 194 4.48 -12.95 -2.02
N ASP A 195 4.79 -12.81 -3.31
CA ASP A 195 5.90 -13.53 -3.94
C ASP A 195 7.24 -13.17 -3.27
N PHE A 196 7.39 -11.89 -2.91
CA PHE A 196 8.55 -11.37 -2.19
C PHE A 196 8.18 -10.54 -0.96
N TYR A 197 9.06 -10.60 0.04
CA TYR A 197 9.07 -9.71 1.20
C TYR A 197 10.32 -8.84 1.15
N CYS A 198 10.14 -7.53 1.04
CA CYS A 198 11.24 -6.56 1.06
C CYS A 198 11.33 -5.94 2.46
N LEU A 199 12.33 -6.37 3.23
CA LEU A 199 12.52 -5.95 4.62
C LEU A 199 13.58 -4.85 4.70
N PHE A 200 13.19 -3.67 5.16
CA PHE A 200 14.11 -2.60 5.56
C PHE A 200 14.44 -2.76 7.05
N LEU A 201 15.66 -3.21 7.35
CA LEU A 201 16.13 -3.46 8.70
C LEU A 201 16.78 -2.21 9.29
N CYS A 202 16.09 -1.59 10.24
CA CYS A 202 16.54 -0.38 10.94
C CYS A 202 17.15 -0.75 12.29
N TYR A 203 18.48 -0.62 12.38
CA TYR A 203 19.24 -0.87 13.61
C TYR A 203 18.97 0.16 14.70
N ASP A 204 18.81 1.42 14.32
CA ASP A 204 18.51 2.51 15.24
C ASP A 204 17.15 3.14 14.93
N LYS A 205 16.25 3.05 15.93
CA LYS A 205 14.91 3.63 15.89
C LYS A 205 14.90 5.16 15.82
N GLN A 206 15.93 5.82 16.35
CA GLN A 206 16.08 7.28 16.37
C GLN A 206 16.66 7.81 15.04
N ALA A 207 17.53 7.03 14.39
CA ALA A 207 18.16 7.40 13.12
C ALA A 207 17.35 7.00 11.86
N ARG A 208 16.12 6.47 12.04
CA ARG A 208 15.23 5.87 11.02
C ARG A 208 15.26 6.45 9.60
N MET A 209 15.43 7.77 9.43
CA MET A 209 15.40 8.41 8.11
C MET A 209 16.78 8.64 7.47
N LYS A 210 17.87 8.59 8.24
CA LYS A 210 19.25 8.92 7.77
C LYS A 210 20.30 7.87 8.15
N GLY A 211 19.94 6.88 8.95
CA GLY A 211 20.83 5.80 9.36
C GLY A 211 21.03 4.75 8.27
N ALA A 212 22.12 3.99 8.41
CA ALA A 212 22.34 2.79 7.60
C ALA A 212 21.22 1.77 7.87
N PHE A 213 20.77 1.12 6.80
CA PHE A 213 19.74 0.09 6.81
C PHE A 213 20.19 -1.03 5.88
N ASP A 214 19.84 -2.26 6.24
CA ASP A 214 19.98 -3.38 5.34
C ASP A 214 18.65 -3.68 4.67
N VAL A 215 18.70 -4.12 3.41
CA VAL A 215 17.54 -4.57 2.66
C VAL A 215 17.66 -6.06 2.45
N LEU A 216 16.67 -6.81 2.94
CA LEU A 216 16.54 -8.23 2.62
C LEU A 216 15.38 -8.42 1.65
N LEU A 217 15.62 -9.12 0.55
CA LEU A 217 14.60 -9.50 -0.42
C LEU A 217 14.35 -11.01 -0.35
N ILE A 218 13.32 -11.40 0.41
CA ILE A 218 13.08 -12.79 0.77
C ILE A 218 11.94 -13.35 -0.10
N PRO A 219 12.17 -14.40 -0.92
CA PRO A 219 11.11 -15.07 -1.65
C PRO A 219 10.22 -15.90 -0.69
N GLN A 220 8.94 -16.03 -0.99
CA GLN A 220 8.00 -16.77 -0.14
C GLN A 220 8.41 -18.23 0.12
N GLU A 221 9.12 -18.85 -0.82
CA GLU A 221 9.60 -20.23 -0.75
C GLU A 221 10.65 -20.43 0.34
N ALA A 222 11.36 -19.36 0.73
CA ALA A 222 12.33 -19.40 1.82
C ALA A 222 11.66 -19.29 3.21
N LEU A 223 10.35 -19.00 3.26
CA LEU A 223 9.62 -18.83 4.52
C LEU A 223 9.09 -20.17 5.07
N PRO A 224 9.09 -20.36 6.39
CA PRO A 224 8.54 -21.57 7.01
C PRO A 224 7.05 -21.80 6.66
N VAL A 225 6.73 -22.98 6.13
CA VAL A 225 5.38 -23.37 5.63
C VAL A 225 4.28 -23.40 6.71
N SER A 226 4.63 -23.46 8.01
CA SER A 226 3.67 -23.60 9.11
C SER A 226 3.75 -22.50 10.19
N LYS A 227 4.48 -21.42 9.92
CA LYS A 227 4.60 -20.28 10.83
C LYS A 227 4.04 -19.02 10.18
N GLY A 228 3.64 -18.06 11.00
CA GLY A 228 3.26 -16.71 10.55
C GLY A 228 4.19 -15.63 11.10
N GLN A 229 5.31 -16.06 11.68
CA GLN A 229 6.32 -15.17 12.23
C GLN A 229 7.64 -15.90 12.36
N THR A 230 8.73 -15.16 12.24
CA THR A 230 10.10 -15.60 12.49
C THR A 230 10.90 -14.45 13.12
N GLN A 231 12.03 -14.80 13.73
CA GLN A 231 12.94 -13.83 14.36
C GLN A 231 14.28 -13.83 13.64
N ILE A 232 14.71 -12.65 13.21
CA ILE A 232 16.02 -12.44 12.60
C ILE A 232 16.92 -11.82 13.66
N SER A 233 17.96 -12.54 14.09
CA SER A 233 18.86 -11.99 15.10
C SER A 233 19.72 -10.86 14.53
N VAL A 234 19.99 -9.85 15.35
CA VAL A 234 20.98 -8.79 15.02
C VAL A 234 22.42 -9.33 15.15
N ARG A 235 22.63 -10.45 15.86
CA ARG A 235 23.98 -11.03 16.04
C ARG A 235 24.38 -11.89 14.85
N GLU A 236 25.48 -11.52 14.19
CA GLU A 236 26.05 -12.23 13.04
C GLU A 236 26.36 -13.71 13.28
N THR A 237 26.67 -14.07 14.53
CA THR A 237 26.98 -15.46 14.89
C THR A 237 25.75 -16.37 14.96
N ALA A 238 24.54 -15.80 15.06
CA ALA A 238 23.31 -16.57 15.19
C ALA A 238 22.86 -17.18 13.85
N ASN A 239 22.33 -18.40 13.89
CA ASN A 239 21.88 -19.11 12.68
C ASN A 239 20.81 -18.34 11.90
N SER A 240 19.88 -17.67 12.56
CA SER A 240 18.85 -16.90 11.86
C SER A 240 19.43 -15.68 11.13
N HIS A 241 20.44 -15.02 11.70
CA HIS A 241 21.15 -13.94 10.99
C HIS A 241 21.83 -14.50 9.73
N LYS A 242 22.66 -15.55 9.90
CA LYS A 242 23.40 -16.17 8.79
C LYS A 242 22.49 -16.68 7.68
N PHE A 243 21.29 -17.16 8.00
CA PHE A 243 20.33 -17.60 7.00
C PHE A 243 19.69 -16.41 6.27
N PHE A 244 19.07 -15.47 7.00
CA PHE A 244 18.30 -14.40 6.37
C PHE A 244 19.17 -13.37 5.64
N TYR A 245 20.40 -13.12 6.09
CA TYR A 245 21.30 -12.19 5.41
C TYR A 245 21.87 -12.73 4.08
N GLN A 246 21.63 -14.00 3.73
CA GLN A 246 21.89 -14.49 2.37
C GLN A 246 20.97 -13.84 1.33
N PHE A 247 19.84 -13.29 1.77
CA PHE A 247 18.90 -12.55 0.93
C PHE A 247 19.15 -11.04 0.93
N GLN A 248 20.28 -10.60 1.50
CA GLN A 248 20.63 -9.18 1.49
C GLN A 248 20.92 -8.73 0.06
N VAL A 249 20.34 -7.59 -0.31
CA VAL A 249 20.54 -6.96 -1.61
C VAL A 249 21.05 -5.55 -1.42
N ASP A 250 21.87 -5.09 -2.35
CA ASP A 250 22.19 -3.67 -2.46
C ASP A 250 20.89 -2.92 -2.81
N PRO A 251 20.51 -1.87 -2.07
CA PRO A 251 19.34 -1.05 -2.39
C PRO A 251 19.30 -0.58 -3.85
N ALA A 252 20.45 -0.25 -4.45
CA ALA A 252 20.54 0.20 -5.84
C ALA A 252 20.27 -0.92 -6.86
N SER A 253 20.40 -2.19 -6.45
CA SER A 253 20.12 -3.36 -7.30
C SER A 253 18.70 -3.90 -7.14
N LEU A 254 17.89 -3.33 -6.24
CA LEU A 254 16.58 -3.86 -5.87
C LEU A 254 15.62 -3.94 -7.08
N ALA A 255 15.58 -2.91 -7.92
CA ALA A 255 14.75 -2.89 -9.13
C ALA A 255 15.15 -3.99 -10.13
N TYR A 256 16.46 -4.19 -10.34
CA TYR A 256 16.98 -5.23 -11.22
C TYR A 256 16.66 -6.64 -10.68
N MET A 257 16.83 -6.87 -9.37
CA MET A 257 16.54 -8.17 -8.75
C MET A 257 15.05 -8.55 -8.81
N LEU A 258 14.16 -7.56 -8.85
CA LEU A 258 12.72 -7.74 -9.05
C LEU A 258 12.32 -7.83 -10.53
N GLY A 259 13.29 -7.82 -11.46
CA GLY A 259 13.09 -8.10 -12.88
C GLY A 259 12.73 -6.90 -13.75
N SER A 260 13.02 -5.67 -13.28
CA SER A 260 12.77 -4.46 -14.09
C SER A 260 13.91 -4.33 -15.10
N GLU A 261 13.69 -4.82 -16.33
CA GLU A 261 14.50 -4.51 -17.53
C GLU A 261 13.79 -3.47 -18.39
#